data_AF-A0A916G904-F1
#
_entry.id   AF-A0A916G904-F1
#
_cell.length_a   1.000
_cell.length_b   1.000
_cell.length_c   1.000
_cell.angle_alpha   90.00
_cell.angle_beta   90.00
_cell.angle_gamma   90.00
#
_symmetry.space_group_name_H-M   'P 1'
#
loop_
_entity.id
_entity.type
_entity.pdbx_description
1 polymer ?
#
loop_
_entity_poly.entity_id
_entity_poly.type
_entity_poly.pdbx_seq_one_letter_code
_entity_poly.pdbx_strand_id
1 'polypeptide(L)' 'MSPRSNSRDTIAAVATAPGRGGVGIVRVSGSGLLEFAERMTGRTPAPRQAVFATFRDAAGQ' A
#
# COMPACT_ATOMS: atom_id res chain seq x y z
N MET A 1 -23.63 -12.20 -6.32
CA MET A 1 -23.06 -11.63 -5.09
C MET A 1 -22.53 -10.24 -5.45
N SER A 2 -23.30 -9.17 -5.25
CA SER A 2 -22.81 -7.81 -5.52
C SER A 2 -21.84 -7.42 -4.40
N PRO A 3 -20.61 -6.95 -4.68
CA PRO A 3 -19.72 -6.49 -3.62
C PRO A 3 -20.36 -5.24 -3.02
N ARG A 4 -20.70 -5.29 -1.73
CA ARG A 4 -21.11 -4.10 -1.00
C ARG A 4 -19.89 -3.18 -0.94
N SER A 5 -19.84 -2.18 -1.82
CA SER A 5 -18.83 -1.11 -1.77
C SER A 5 -19.11 -0.27 -0.53
N ASN A 6 -18.66 -0.74 0.63
CA ASN A 6 -18.58 0.07 1.82
C ASN A 6 -17.43 1.06 1.60
N SER A 7 -17.68 2.37 1.69
CA SER A 7 -16.70 3.43 1.38
C SER A 7 -15.47 3.49 2.31
N ARG A 8 -15.26 2.44 3.12
CA ARG A 8 -14.24 2.36 4.17
C ARG A 8 -13.23 1.23 3.96
N ASP A 9 -13.48 0.32 3.03
CA ASP A 9 -12.60 -0.81 2.81
C ASP A 9 -11.25 -0.34 2.23
N THR A 10 -10.16 -0.88 2.78
CA THR A 10 -8.82 -0.66 2.23
C THR A 10 -8.63 -1.56 1.02
N ILE A 11 -8.42 -0.94 -0.14
CA ILE A 11 -8.21 -1.62 -1.42
C ILE A 11 -6.76 -1.43 -1.90
N ALA A 12 -6.26 -2.40 -2.66
CA ALA A 12 -4.95 -2.33 -3.30
C ALA A 12 -5.05 -2.80 -4.76
N ALA A 13 -4.23 -2.21 -5.63
CA ALA A 13 -4.14 -2.61 -7.03
C ALA A 13 -2.74 -2.32 -7.60
N VAL A 14 -2.31 -3.12 -8.57
CA VAL A 14 -1.15 -2.81 -9.40
C VAL A 14 -1.49 -1.58 -10.24
N ALA A 15 -0.68 -0.54 -10.13
CA ALA A 15 -0.88 0.76 -10.79
C ALA A 15 0.04 0.97 -12.00
N THR A 16 0.89 -0.02 -12.33
CA THR A 16 1.77 -0.05 -13.50
C THR A 16 1.36 -1.15 -14.49
N ALA A 17 1.78 -1.02 -15.75
CA ALA A 17 1.57 -2.07 -16.76
C ALA A 17 2.24 -3.40 -16.35
N PRO A 18 1.68 -4.56 -16.77
CA PRO A 18 2.30 -5.86 -16.52
C PRO A 18 3.56 -6.04 -17.39
N GLY A 19 4.51 -6.84 -16.90
CA GLY A 19 5.74 -7.16 -17.62
C GLY A 19 7.00 -6.75 -16.85
N ARG A 20 8.14 -6.71 -17.55
CA ARG A 20 9.44 -6.37 -16.96
C ARG A 20 9.67 -4.86 -17.03
N GLY A 21 10.06 -4.25 -15.91
CA GLY A 21 10.44 -2.85 -15.80
C GLY A 21 11.32 -2.62 -14.57
N GLY A 22 12.01 -1.48 -14.51
CA GLY A 22 12.88 -1.14 -13.38
C GLY A 22 12.12 -0.80 -12.09
N VAL A 23 10.83 -0.44 -12.21
CA VAL A 23 9.96 -0.06 -11.08
C VAL A 23 8.55 -0.61 -11.34
N GLY A 24 7.94 -1.19 -10.30
CA GLY A 24 6.52 -1.52 -10.24
C GLY A 24 5.83 -0.73 -9.13
N ILE A 25 4.58 -0.31 -9.33
CA ILE A 25 3.82 0.46 -8.34
C ILE A 25 2.56 -0.31 -7.95
N VAL A 26 2.34 -0.46 -6.65
CA VAL A 26 1.06 -0.87 -6.07
C VAL A 26 0.46 0.34 -5.37
N ARG A 27 -0.77 0.70 -5.72
CA ARG A 27 -1.51 1.78 -5.06
C ARG A 27 -2.47 1.17 -4.04
N VAL A 28 -2.46 1.72 -2.83
CA VAL A 28 -3.39 1.38 -1.75
C VAL A 28 -4.26 2.59 -1.44
N SER A 29 -5.55 2.39 -1.19
CA SER A 29 -6.51 3.46 -0.91
C SER A 29 -7.54 2.99 0.10
N GLY A 30 -7.95 3.85 1.04
CA GLY A 30 -8.84 3.49 2.13
C GLY A 30 -8.60 4.32 3.38
N SER A 31 -9.18 3.87 4.49
CA SER A 31 -8.97 4.46 5.81
C SER A 31 -7.79 3.79 6.54
N GLY A 32 -7.13 4.51 7.46
CA GLY A 32 -6.07 3.93 8.31
C GLY A 32 -4.73 3.65 7.60
N LEU A 33 -4.45 4.28 6.46
CA LEU A 33 -3.26 3.95 5.66
C LEU A 33 -1.91 4.31 6.30
N LEU A 34 -1.88 5.24 7.27
CA LEU A 34 -0.65 5.55 8.00
C LEU A 34 -0.22 4.39 8.89
N GLU A 35 -1.15 3.78 9.62
CA GLU A 35 -0.89 2.60 10.45
C GLU A 35 -0.52 1.39 9.56
N PHE A 36 -1.20 1.24 8.42
CA PHE A 36 -0.83 0.24 7.42
C PHE A 36 0.62 0.43 6.92
N ALA A 37 1.02 1.66 6.58
CA ALA A 37 2.38 1.95 6.14
C ALA A 37 3.42 1.66 7.23
N GLU A 38 3.10 1.98 8.48
CA GLU A 38 3.96 1.69 9.63
C GLU A 38 4.13 0.18 9.86
N ARG A 39 3.05 -0.59 9.83
CA ARG A 39 3.13 -2.06 9.96
C ARG A 39 3.93 -2.69 8.82
N MET A 40 3.76 -2.16 7.61
CA MET A 40 4.38 -2.67 6.39
C MET A 40 5.85 -2.29 6.23
N THR A 41 6.27 -1.12 6.73
CA THR A 41 7.61 -0.58 6.44
C THR A 41 8.39 -0.16 7.70
N GLY A 42 7.74 -0.19 8.86
CA GLY A 42 8.26 0.39 10.11
C GLY A 42 8.30 1.92 10.10
N ARG A 43 7.70 2.58 9.11
CA ARG A 43 7.77 4.03 8.90
C ARG A 43 6.39 4.63 8.64
N THR A 44 6.16 5.81 9.19
CA THR A 44 4.96 6.61 8.95
C THR A 44 5.31 7.78 8.04
N PRO A 45 4.97 7.73 6.74
CA PRO A 45 5.35 8.77 5.79
C PRO A 45 4.57 10.07 6.02
N ALA A 46 5.24 11.21 5.85
CA ALA A 46 4.58 12.51 5.80
C ALA A 46 3.84 12.68 4.45
N PRO A 47 2.72 13.43 4.39
CA PRO A 47 2.00 13.66 3.15
C PRO A 47 2.89 14.23 2.04
N ARG A 48 2.83 13.62 0.85
CA ARG A 48 3.55 14.03 -0.37
C ARG A 48 5.09 13.96 -0.28
N GLN A 49 5.64 13.22 0.68
CA GLN A 49 7.07 12.97 0.79
C GLN A 49 7.39 11.49 0.52
N ALA A 50 8.39 11.24 -0.32
CA ALA A 50 8.87 9.88 -0.56
C ALA A 50 9.67 9.37 0.65
N VAL A 51 9.43 8.12 1.03
CA VAL A 51 10.16 7.43 2.09
C VAL A 51 10.80 6.18 1.50
N PHE A 52 12.12 6.08 1.63
CA PHE A 52 12.86 4.86 1.30
C PHE A 52 12.80 3.90 2.49
N ALA A 53 12.27 2.70 2.28
CA ALA A 53 12.11 1.67 3.28
C ALA A 53 12.04 0.28 2.65
N THR A 54 12.23 -0.75 3.47
CA THR A 54 12.03 -2.14 3.10
C THR A 54 10.62 -2.58 3.51
N PHE A 55 9.99 -3.42 2.69
CA PHE A 55 8.75 -4.08 3.08
C PHE A 55 9.04 -5.18 4.09
N ARG A 56 8.33 -5.15 5.22
CA ARG A 56 8.24 -6.26 6.15
C ARG A 56 7.38 -7.36 5.56
N ASP A 57 7.74 -8.60 5.87
CA ASP A 57 6.94 -9.75 5.48
C ASP A 57 5.67 -9.92 6.33
N ALA A 58 4.94 -11.01 6.11
CA ALA A 58 3.72 -11.31 6.86
C ALA A 58 3.96 -11.61 8.35
N ALA A 59 5.19 -11.97 8.75
CA ALA A 59 5.60 -12.13 10.14
C ALA A 59 6.09 -10.80 10.76
N GLY A 60 6.17 -9.73 9.97
CA GLY A 60 6.59 -8.41 10.40
C GLY A 60 8.11 -8.21 10.47
N GLN A 61 8.88 -9.07 9.81
CA GLN A 61 10.35 -9.01 9.77
C GLN A 61 10.84 -8.23 8.54
#